data_AF-A0A6C0LVJ2-F1
#
_entry.id   AF-A0A6C0LVJ2-F1
#
_cell.length_a   1.000
_cell.length_b   1.000
_cell.length_c   1.000
_cell.angle_alpha   90.00
_cell.angle_beta   90.00
_cell.angle_gamma   90.00
#
_symmetry.space_group_name_H-M   'P 1'
#
loop_
_entity.id
_entity.type
_entity.pdbx_description
1 polymer ?
#
loop_
_entity_poly.entity_id
_entity_poly.type
_entity_poly.pdbx_seq_one_letter_code
_entity_poly.pdbx_strand_id
1 'polypeptide(L)'
;MEQTLRCIYRKKKCFRLCNKKTIKNTFFCCYHIHSKKKHLCKIFYNLFEDKYALKLYDIYKLYKYIHDNDGEGECESFISILFIDLLKIIPITKLNNIYENYFDYDNENSTNTNSKNTIYNKIYLLNYNTYLFSNKCNKHILKNFQNIVKYKMLCIQESSNSNLLNDEDLFTTENINNIHPDMLFTFKDIKGKYAFNIVEFEYFVRKCLDDKVEPYNPYTREILDNKIIWRLNMKIKYNNIIKKKECVWTTDMNAYTDLSIEIERRGFYNNPEWFKKMSKHDLLKCIKLFRDFSCNIDESNNYLKNINDETFIHDFCKESIKMFKECNDDLYILCCNYMKSLALCSNDFYSNIPDWLSTYDTSSYISTISNFTSFISTLINNDNNNLNNTNDNLMVMDRVQPTANIITPSNNFLLYYYVEYM
;
A
#
# COMPACT_ATOMS: atom_id res chain seq x y z
N MET A 1 5.41 38.62 43.82
CA MET A 1 4.65 37.52 44.46
C MET A 1 5.59 36.33 44.66
N GLU A 2 6.13 36.17 45.86
CA GLU A 2 6.96 35.00 46.20
C GLU A 2 6.11 33.73 46.10
N GLN A 3 6.45 32.82 45.18
CA GLN A 3 5.91 31.46 45.19
C GLN A 3 6.36 30.79 46.48
N THR A 4 5.47 30.75 47.48
CA THR A 4 5.76 30.03 48.72
C THR A 4 5.81 28.53 48.42
N LEU A 5 7.02 27.98 48.37
CA LEU A 5 7.26 26.56 48.19
C LEU A 5 6.56 25.75 49.31
N ARG A 6 5.81 24.73 48.91
CA ARG A 6 5.17 23.78 49.83
C ARG A 6 6.16 22.73 50.27
N CYS A 7 6.00 22.21 51.49
CA CYS A 7 6.87 21.16 52.00
C CYS A 7 6.71 19.85 51.21
N ILE A 8 7.83 19.30 50.72
CA ILE A 8 7.87 18.11 49.86
C ILE A 8 7.52 16.79 50.58
N TYR A 9 7.25 16.84 51.88
CA TYR A 9 6.92 15.66 52.68
C TYR A 9 5.54 15.10 52.31
N ARG A 10 5.46 13.79 52.01
CA ARG A 10 4.20 13.12 51.68
C ARG A 10 3.54 12.50 52.91
N LYS A 11 2.27 12.82 53.13
CA LYS A 11 1.46 12.25 54.21
C LYS A 11 1.15 10.79 53.93
N LYS A 12 1.57 9.87 54.81
CA LYS A 12 1.36 8.41 54.65
C LYS A 12 -0.10 8.00 54.41
N LYS A 13 -1.09 8.71 54.96
CA LYS A 13 -2.51 8.35 54.82
C LYS A 13 -3.08 8.61 53.42
N CYS A 14 -2.68 9.70 52.76
CA CYS A 14 -3.29 10.14 51.50
C CYS A 14 -2.29 10.30 50.35
N PHE A 15 -1.00 10.18 50.64
CA PHE A 15 0.12 10.41 49.72
C PHE A 15 0.20 11.84 49.14
N ARG A 16 -0.59 12.79 49.68
CA ARG A 16 -0.51 14.20 49.30
C ARG A 16 0.69 14.87 49.99
N LEU A 17 1.21 15.93 49.37
CA LEU A 17 2.24 16.79 49.96
C LEU A 17 1.74 17.49 51.23
N CYS A 18 2.68 17.97 52.03
CA CYS A 18 2.39 18.73 53.21
C CYS A 18 1.94 20.15 52.82
N ASN A 19 0.78 20.58 53.34
CA ASN A 19 0.24 21.91 53.06
C ASN A 19 1.00 23.05 53.77
N LYS A 20 2.00 22.72 54.62
CA LYS A 20 2.77 23.72 55.36
C LYS A 20 3.87 24.33 54.48
N LYS A 21 4.13 25.62 54.67
CA LYS A 21 5.20 26.36 54.00
C LYS A 21 6.57 25.84 54.42
N THR A 22 7.54 25.88 53.50
CA THR A 22 8.93 25.51 53.79
C THR A 22 9.62 26.57 54.64
N ILE A 23 10.68 26.15 55.35
CA ILE A 23 11.62 27.09 55.98
C ILE A 23 12.55 27.62 54.88
N LYS A 24 12.98 28.89 54.98
CA LYS A 24 13.96 29.48 54.05
C LYS A 24 15.15 28.55 53.82
N ASN A 25 15.54 28.37 52.55
CA ASN A 25 16.63 27.50 52.09
C ASN A 25 16.45 25.99 52.39
N THR A 26 15.21 25.54 52.59
CA THR A 26 14.92 24.11 52.78
C THR A 26 13.70 23.66 51.98
N PHE A 27 13.61 22.37 51.67
CA PHE A 27 12.43 21.76 51.05
C PHE A 27 11.35 21.32 52.06
N PHE A 28 11.56 21.55 53.36
CA PHE A 28 10.72 21.01 54.43
C PHE A 28 10.17 22.09 55.36
N CYS A 29 9.01 21.87 55.95
CA CYS A 29 8.49 22.73 57.03
C CYS A 29 9.17 22.40 58.36
N CYS A 30 9.01 23.26 59.38
CA CYS A 30 9.56 23.05 60.73
C CYS A 30 9.21 21.69 61.36
N TYR A 31 8.08 21.08 60.99
CA TYR A 31 7.67 19.76 61.48
C TYR A 31 8.33 18.58 60.75
N HIS A 32 8.91 18.79 59.57
CA HIS A 32 9.42 17.72 58.68
C HIS A 32 10.87 17.92 58.22
N ILE A 33 11.51 19.05 58.59
CA ILE A 33 12.94 19.07 58.88
C ILE A 33 13.19 18.00 59.99
N HIS A 34 14.36 17.63 60.46
CA HIS A 34 14.53 16.44 61.37
C HIS A 34 13.88 15.05 61.01
N SER A 35 13.01 14.89 60.00
CA SER A 35 12.43 13.60 59.64
C SER A 35 13.51 12.64 59.13
N LYS A 36 13.49 11.38 59.57
CA LYS A 36 14.40 10.33 59.07
C LYS A 36 14.15 9.97 57.59
N LYS A 37 13.00 10.36 57.03
CA LYS A 37 12.55 9.99 55.67
C LYS A 37 12.79 11.07 54.61
N LYS A 38 13.65 12.05 54.86
CA LYS A 38 13.89 13.18 53.94
C LYS A 38 14.38 12.73 52.56
N HIS A 39 15.34 11.79 52.53
CA HIS A 39 15.90 11.29 51.28
C HIS A 39 14.82 10.60 50.42
N LEU A 40 13.98 9.75 51.01
CA LEU A 40 12.85 9.11 50.34
C LEU A 40 11.83 10.12 49.78
N CYS A 41 11.52 11.18 50.54
CA CYS A 41 10.61 12.23 50.07
C CYS A 41 11.20 13.03 48.89
N LYS A 42 12.52 13.20 48.85
CA LYS A 42 13.21 13.85 47.73
C LYS A 42 13.10 13.02 46.44
N ILE A 43 13.28 11.70 46.53
CA ILE A 43 13.09 10.79 45.39
C ILE A 43 11.66 10.90 44.83
N PHE A 44 10.66 10.85 45.71
CA PHE A 44 9.26 11.02 45.29
C PHE A 44 8.95 12.38 44.67
N TYR A 45 9.55 13.46 45.19
CA TYR A 45 9.34 14.80 44.64
C TYR A 45 10.01 14.94 43.26
N ASN A 46 11.22 14.43 43.09
CA ASN A 46 11.90 14.44 41.79
C ASN A 46 11.14 13.68 40.70
N LEU A 47 10.47 12.58 41.05
CA LEU A 47 9.76 11.73 40.07
C LEU A 47 8.32 12.13 39.83
N PHE A 48 7.62 12.59 40.87
CA PHE A 48 6.17 12.78 40.83
C PHE A 48 5.72 14.20 41.18
N GLU A 49 6.62 15.09 41.62
CA GLU A 49 6.30 16.47 42.02
C GLU A 49 5.06 16.52 42.94
N ASP A 50 3.97 17.15 42.48
CA ASP A 50 2.69 17.31 43.18
C ASP A 50 1.69 16.15 42.92
N LYS A 51 2.00 15.22 42.01
CA LYS A 51 1.11 14.11 41.63
C LYS A 51 0.83 13.20 42.83
N TYR A 52 -0.44 12.99 43.16
CA TYR A 52 -0.88 12.15 44.29
C TYR A 52 -1.61 10.87 43.88
N ALA A 53 -2.10 10.81 42.64
CA ALA A 53 -2.76 9.65 42.05
C ALA A 53 -1.70 8.88 41.26
N LEU A 54 -1.33 7.71 41.76
CA LEU A 54 -0.31 6.85 41.16
C LEU A 54 -0.98 5.80 40.27
N LYS A 55 -0.36 5.52 39.12
CA LYS A 55 -0.70 4.42 38.22
C LYS A 55 0.42 3.37 38.25
N LEU A 56 0.17 2.20 37.67
CA LEU A 56 1.14 1.10 37.57
C LEU A 56 2.49 1.57 36.97
N TYR A 57 2.43 2.35 35.90
CA TYR A 57 3.62 2.89 35.23
C TYR A 57 4.43 3.85 36.12
N ASP A 58 3.80 4.55 37.06
CA ASP A 58 4.51 5.43 38.00
C ASP A 58 5.35 4.60 38.99
N ILE A 59 4.81 3.47 39.46
CA ILE A 59 5.55 2.55 40.34
C ILE A 59 6.73 1.93 39.61
N TYR A 60 6.57 1.56 38.33
CA TYR A 60 7.67 1.08 37.51
C TYR A 60 8.74 2.15 37.24
N LYS A 61 8.33 3.41 36.99
CA LYS A 61 9.27 4.55 36.89
C LYS A 61 10.10 4.73 38.15
N LEU A 62 9.48 4.57 39.33
CA LEU A 62 10.18 4.63 40.61
C LEU A 62 11.23 3.52 40.71
N TYR A 63 10.86 2.29 40.36
CA TYR A 63 11.78 1.16 40.35
C TYR A 63 12.97 1.40 39.40
N LYS A 64 12.68 1.80 38.17
CA LYS A 64 13.67 2.09 37.15
C LYS A 64 14.61 3.22 37.56
N TYR A 65 14.09 4.30 38.15
CA TYR A 65 14.92 5.41 38.63
C TYR A 65 15.93 4.98 39.70
N ILE A 66 15.53 4.10 40.62
CA ILE A 66 16.46 3.57 41.63
C ILE A 66 17.54 2.75 40.94
N HIS A 67 17.13 1.81 40.08
CA HIS A 67 18.08 0.94 39.37
C HIS A 67 19.04 1.72 38.45
N ASP A 68 18.59 2.79 37.80
CA ASP A 68 19.40 3.57 36.85
C ASP A 68 20.33 4.60 37.54
N ASN A 69 20.03 5.01 38.79
CA ASN A 69 20.81 6.03 39.51
C ASN A 69 21.65 5.49 40.66
N ASP A 70 21.42 4.26 41.13
CA ASP A 70 22.34 3.57 42.02
C ASP A 70 23.53 3.09 41.17
N GLY A 71 24.72 3.62 41.46
CA GLY A 71 25.92 3.46 40.63
C GLY A 71 26.33 2.00 40.37
N GLU A 72 27.15 1.79 39.34
CA GLU A 72 27.70 0.51 38.83
C GLU A 72 28.47 -0.34 39.88
N GLY A 73 27.82 -0.76 40.97
CA GLY A 73 28.48 -1.51 42.03
C GLY A 73 27.67 -1.82 43.29
N GLU A 74 26.42 -1.35 43.43
CA GLU A 74 25.61 -1.67 44.61
C GLU A 74 24.81 -2.98 44.45
N CYS A 75 24.84 -3.79 45.50
CA CYS A 75 24.27 -5.14 45.56
C CYS A 75 22.74 -5.10 45.31
N GLU A 76 22.19 -6.05 44.55
CA GLU A 76 20.74 -6.17 44.24
C GLU A 76 19.84 -6.12 45.51
N SER A 77 20.40 -6.55 46.65
CA SER A 77 19.78 -6.43 47.96
C SER A 77 19.46 -4.98 48.35
N PHE A 78 20.32 -4.01 48.04
CA PHE A 78 20.11 -2.59 48.33
C PHE A 78 18.93 -2.02 47.54
N ILE A 79 18.87 -2.26 46.23
CA ILE A 79 17.76 -1.84 45.36
C ILE A 79 16.43 -2.37 45.90
N SER A 80 16.40 -3.65 46.30
CA SER A 80 15.20 -4.27 46.87
C SER A 80 14.76 -3.58 48.17
N ILE A 81 15.70 -3.28 49.07
CA ILE A 81 15.43 -2.65 50.36
C ILE A 81 14.93 -1.21 50.15
N LEU A 82 15.62 -0.43 49.33
CA LEU A 82 15.29 0.97 49.06
C LEU A 82 13.91 1.09 48.37
N PHE A 83 13.65 0.24 47.38
CA PHE A 83 12.36 0.22 46.70
C PHE A 83 11.21 -0.14 47.66
N ILE A 84 11.39 -1.18 48.49
CA ILE A 84 10.40 -1.57 49.49
C ILE A 84 10.15 -0.44 50.51
N ASP A 85 11.20 0.26 50.95
CA ASP A 85 11.07 1.37 51.88
C ASP A 85 10.35 2.58 51.29
N LEU A 86 10.52 2.82 49.98
CA LEU A 86 9.72 3.79 49.23
C LEU A 86 8.25 3.35 49.15
N LEU A 87 7.96 2.08 48.82
CA LEU A 87 6.60 1.55 48.78
C LEU A 87 5.88 1.71 50.13
N LYS A 88 6.58 1.52 51.25
CA LYS A 88 6.02 1.70 52.62
C LYS A 88 5.54 3.12 52.93
N ILE A 89 5.90 4.13 52.12
CA ILE A 89 5.39 5.50 52.23
C ILE A 89 4.01 5.63 51.55
N ILE A 90 3.75 4.84 50.52
CA ILE A 90 2.47 4.82 49.80
C ILE A 90 1.43 4.08 50.67
N PRO A 91 0.20 4.59 50.82
CA PRO A 91 -0.86 3.86 51.48
C PRO A 91 -1.07 2.49 50.81
N ILE A 92 -1.09 1.41 51.59
CA ILE A 92 -1.26 0.04 51.09
C ILE A 92 -2.54 -0.12 50.26
N THR A 93 -3.62 0.57 50.64
CA THR A 93 -4.89 0.57 49.91
C THR A 93 -4.75 1.13 48.49
N LYS A 94 -3.90 2.14 48.29
CA LYS A 94 -3.61 2.64 46.94
C LYS A 94 -2.81 1.64 46.12
N LEU A 95 -1.85 0.95 46.73
CA LEU A 95 -1.06 -0.06 46.04
C LEU A 95 -1.95 -1.24 45.63
N ASN A 96 -2.82 -1.72 46.51
CA ASN A 96 -3.76 -2.80 46.19
C ASN A 96 -4.67 -2.42 45.02
N ASN A 97 -5.24 -1.21 45.00
CA ASN A 97 -6.07 -0.76 43.87
C ASN A 97 -5.29 -0.66 42.54
N ILE A 98 -3.99 -0.37 42.58
CA ILE A 98 -3.15 -0.32 41.36
C ILE A 98 -2.89 -1.73 40.81
N TYR A 99 -2.80 -2.73 41.70
CA TYR A 99 -2.40 -4.10 41.37
C TYR A 99 -3.54 -5.13 41.49
N GLU A 100 -4.79 -4.67 41.63
CA GLU A 100 -5.98 -5.50 41.88
C GLU A 100 -6.14 -6.62 40.83
N ASN A 101 -5.88 -6.31 39.55
CA ASN A 101 -5.99 -7.26 38.44
C ASN A 101 -4.71 -8.08 38.16
N TYR A 102 -3.64 -7.88 38.95
CA TYR A 102 -2.32 -8.49 38.70
C TYR A 102 -1.91 -9.53 39.74
N PHE A 103 -2.57 -9.54 40.90
CA PHE A 103 -2.34 -10.54 41.93
C PHE A 103 -3.63 -11.32 42.11
N ASP A 104 -3.62 -12.61 41.73
CA ASP A 104 -4.70 -13.51 42.07
C ASP A 104 -4.78 -13.61 43.61
N TYR A 105 -5.91 -13.17 44.15
CA TYR A 105 -6.25 -13.32 45.56
C TYR A 105 -6.89 -14.67 45.87
N ASP A 106 -7.11 -15.50 44.85
CA ASP A 106 -7.88 -16.73 44.97
C ASP A 106 -6.99 -17.96 45.20
N ASN A 107 -7.42 -18.73 46.20
CA ASN A 107 -6.90 -20.02 46.68
C ASN A 107 -5.59 -20.00 47.46
N GLU A 108 -5.69 -19.63 48.74
CA GLU A 108 -5.18 -20.52 49.80
C GLU A 108 -5.98 -20.31 51.08
N ASN A 109 -6.50 -21.41 51.64
CA ASN A 109 -6.99 -21.54 53.00
C ASN A 109 -5.86 -21.27 54.02
N SER A 110 -5.28 -20.06 54.02
CA SER A 110 -4.43 -19.56 55.09
C SER A 110 -5.19 -18.45 55.80
N THR A 111 -5.91 -18.88 56.84
CA THR A 111 -6.28 -18.02 57.94
C THR A 111 -5.09 -17.13 58.33
N ASN A 112 -5.33 -15.82 58.37
CA ASN A 112 -4.46 -14.80 58.94
C ASN A 112 -3.13 -14.50 58.22
N THR A 113 -3.03 -13.25 57.77
CA THR A 113 -1.79 -12.49 57.48
C THR A 113 -1.10 -12.75 56.12
N ASN A 114 -1.69 -12.22 55.04
CA ASN A 114 -0.87 -11.61 53.98
C ASN A 114 -0.13 -10.42 54.62
N SER A 115 1.02 -10.69 55.23
CA SER A 115 1.80 -9.66 55.93
C SER A 115 2.11 -8.53 54.93
N LYS A 116 2.08 -7.26 55.36
CA LYS A 116 2.37 -6.12 54.46
C LYS A 116 3.66 -6.30 53.66
N ASN A 117 4.61 -7.07 54.19
CA ASN A 117 5.86 -7.41 53.54
C ASN A 117 5.68 -8.34 52.32
N THR A 118 4.71 -9.25 52.30
CA THR A 118 4.47 -10.12 51.12
C THR A 118 4.01 -9.31 49.91
N ILE A 119 3.14 -8.31 50.13
CA ILE A 119 2.66 -7.42 49.05
C ILE A 119 3.82 -6.60 48.47
N TYR A 120 4.66 -5.99 49.31
CA TYR A 120 5.80 -5.22 48.81
C TYR A 120 6.78 -6.08 48.03
N ASN A 121 7.03 -7.32 48.47
CA ASN A 121 7.89 -8.26 47.76
C ASN A 121 7.31 -8.67 46.41
N LYS A 122 6.00 -8.94 46.33
CA LYS A 122 5.32 -9.24 45.06
C LYS A 122 5.42 -8.06 44.08
N ILE A 123 5.22 -6.82 44.56
CA ILE A 123 5.36 -5.61 43.74
C ILE A 123 6.82 -5.43 43.29
N TYR A 124 7.81 -5.65 44.17
CA TYR A 124 9.23 -5.63 43.80
C TYR A 124 9.54 -6.62 42.68
N LEU A 125 9.18 -7.89 42.87
CA LEU A 125 9.48 -8.96 41.92
C LEU A 125 8.87 -8.69 40.54
N LEU A 126 7.63 -8.19 40.51
CA LEU A 126 6.96 -7.81 39.26
C LEU A 126 7.74 -6.70 38.52
N ASN A 127 8.15 -5.64 39.22
CA ASN A 127 8.87 -4.52 38.60
C ASN A 127 10.29 -4.92 38.19
N TYR A 128 10.99 -5.74 38.98
CA TYR A 128 12.29 -6.33 38.61
C TYR A 128 12.20 -7.16 37.33
N ASN A 129 11.25 -8.10 37.26
CA ASN A 129 11.04 -8.91 36.07
C ASN A 129 10.66 -8.05 34.85
N THR A 130 9.84 -7.02 35.06
CA THR A 130 9.48 -6.06 34.01
C THR A 130 10.72 -5.29 33.51
N TYR A 131 11.61 -4.89 34.42
CA TYR A 131 12.85 -4.19 34.09
C TYR A 131 13.83 -5.10 33.31
N LEU A 132 14.06 -6.31 33.79
CA LEU A 132 14.86 -7.33 33.09
C LEU A 132 14.33 -7.62 31.69
N PHE A 133 13.01 -7.79 31.57
CA PHE A 133 12.36 -7.97 30.29
C PHE A 133 12.56 -6.74 29.40
N SER A 134 12.39 -5.53 29.92
CA SER A 134 12.54 -4.30 29.12
C SER A 134 13.96 -4.09 28.57
N ASN A 135 15.00 -4.55 29.28
CA ASN A 135 16.39 -4.42 28.86
C ASN A 135 16.83 -5.55 27.91
N LYS A 136 16.30 -6.77 28.07
CA LYS A 136 16.65 -7.92 27.22
C LYS A 136 15.74 -8.08 25.99
N CYS A 137 14.52 -7.54 26.03
CA CYS A 137 13.53 -7.74 24.98
C CYS A 137 13.80 -6.82 23.80
N ASN A 138 14.14 -7.43 22.66
CA ASN A 138 14.09 -6.74 21.40
C ASN A 138 12.62 -6.47 21.01
N LYS A 139 12.18 -5.21 21.13
CA LYS A 139 10.81 -4.77 20.81
C LYS A 139 10.35 -5.19 19.42
N HIS A 140 11.27 -5.27 18.44
CA HIS A 140 10.95 -5.72 17.09
C HIS A 140 10.58 -7.21 17.07
N ILE A 141 11.31 -8.05 17.81
CA ILE A 141 11.01 -9.48 17.94
C ILE A 141 9.66 -9.68 18.63
N LEU A 142 9.39 -8.96 19.72
CA LEU A 142 8.11 -9.04 20.42
C LEU A 142 6.94 -8.63 19.52
N LYS A 143 7.08 -7.52 18.78
CA LYS A 143 6.06 -7.06 17.83
C LYS A 143 5.82 -8.09 16.73
N ASN A 144 6.87 -8.73 16.22
CA ASN A 144 6.74 -9.81 15.24
C ASN A 144 6.02 -11.02 15.82
N PHE A 145 6.36 -11.45 17.04
CA PHE A 145 5.67 -12.53 17.73
C PHE A 145 4.17 -12.21 17.95
N GLN A 146 3.87 -11.00 18.43
CA GLN A 146 2.49 -10.53 18.60
C GLN A 146 1.71 -10.53 17.28
N ASN A 147 2.34 -10.11 16.18
CA ASN A 147 1.73 -10.16 14.85
C ASN A 147 1.43 -11.60 14.41
N ILE A 148 2.34 -12.56 14.67
CA ILE A 148 2.13 -13.98 14.37
C ILE A 148 0.94 -14.53 15.18
N VAL A 149 0.90 -14.25 16.49
CA VAL A 149 -0.21 -14.69 17.36
C VAL A 149 -1.53 -14.07 16.91
N LYS A 150 -1.55 -12.75 16.65
CA LYS A 150 -2.73 -12.04 16.14
C LYS A 150 -3.23 -12.65 14.83
N TYR A 151 -2.32 -12.95 13.89
CA TYR A 151 -2.68 -13.60 12.63
C TYR A 151 -3.32 -14.98 12.88
N LYS A 152 -2.70 -15.84 13.71
CA LYS A 152 -3.26 -17.17 14.03
C LYS A 152 -4.66 -17.07 14.65
N MET A 153 -4.87 -16.13 15.58
CA MET A 153 -6.19 -15.93 16.19
C MET A 153 -7.27 -15.51 15.16
N LEU A 154 -6.90 -14.67 14.19
CA LEU A 154 -7.82 -14.26 13.12
C LEU A 154 -8.15 -15.39 12.15
N CYS A 155 -7.20 -16.27 11.85
CA CYS A 155 -7.44 -17.43 10.98
C CYS A 155 -8.41 -18.44 11.62
N ILE A 156 -8.35 -18.64 12.94
CA ILE A 156 -9.24 -19.56 13.68
C ILE A 156 -10.71 -19.09 13.62
N GLN A 157 -10.96 -17.78 13.60
CA GLN A 157 -12.32 -17.26 13.54
C GLN A 157 -13.02 -17.54 12.20
N GLU A 158 -12.25 -17.65 11.11
CA GLU A 158 -12.80 -17.83 9.76
C GLU A 158 -12.86 -19.28 9.27
N SER A 159 -12.30 -20.23 10.01
CA SER A 159 -12.35 -21.66 9.69
C SER A 159 -13.69 -22.33 10.02
N SER A 160 -14.70 -21.56 10.44
CA SER A 160 -16.07 -22.06 10.56
C SER A 160 -16.67 -22.23 9.15
N ASN A 161 -17.00 -23.48 8.81
CA ASN A 161 -17.65 -23.91 7.56
C ASN A 161 -18.78 -22.97 7.16
N SER A 162 -18.46 -22.01 6.31
CA SER A 162 -19.38 -21.05 5.73
C SER A 162 -19.28 -21.21 4.23
N ASN A 163 -20.44 -21.40 3.60
CA ASN A 163 -20.55 -21.52 2.14
C ASN A 163 -19.89 -20.29 1.51
N LEU A 164 -18.91 -20.53 0.63
CA LEU A 164 -18.34 -19.50 -0.21
C LEU A 164 -19.39 -19.05 -1.23
N LEU A 165 -19.39 -17.77 -1.59
CA LEU A 165 -20.32 -17.23 -2.57
C LEU A 165 -19.86 -17.40 -4.01
N ASN A 166 -18.56 -17.52 -4.23
CA ASN A 166 -17.99 -17.84 -5.52
C ASN A 166 -17.54 -19.30 -5.54
N ASP A 167 -17.66 -19.93 -6.71
CA ASP A 167 -17.18 -21.29 -6.99
C ASP A 167 -15.85 -21.28 -7.78
N GLU A 168 -15.60 -20.21 -8.52
CA GLU A 168 -14.39 -19.97 -9.31
C GLU A 168 -13.68 -18.69 -8.84
N ASP A 169 -12.36 -18.67 -8.99
CA ASP A 169 -11.56 -17.47 -8.76
C ASP A 169 -11.67 -16.52 -9.95
N LEU A 170 -11.89 -15.24 -9.65
CA LEU A 170 -12.12 -14.22 -10.69
C LEU A 170 -10.89 -14.01 -11.58
N PHE A 171 -9.69 -14.19 -11.05
CA PHE A 171 -8.45 -13.82 -11.74
C PHE A 171 -7.85 -15.00 -12.51
N THR A 172 -7.91 -16.21 -11.96
CA THR A 172 -7.37 -17.42 -12.58
C THR A 172 -8.43 -18.23 -13.32
N THR A 173 -9.72 -17.96 -13.10
CA THR A 173 -10.86 -18.79 -13.57
C THR A 173 -10.82 -20.24 -13.08
N GLU A 174 -9.94 -20.53 -12.12
CA GLU A 174 -9.78 -21.85 -11.55
C GLU A 174 -10.89 -22.10 -10.52
N ASN A 175 -11.45 -23.31 -10.48
CA ASN A 175 -12.35 -23.69 -9.40
C ASN A 175 -11.64 -23.55 -8.06
N ILE A 176 -12.29 -22.91 -7.10
CA ILE A 176 -11.71 -22.58 -5.80
C ILE A 176 -11.26 -23.83 -5.03
N ASN A 177 -11.95 -24.94 -5.22
CA ASN A 177 -11.60 -26.21 -4.56
C ASN A 177 -10.29 -26.82 -5.09
N ASN A 178 -9.83 -26.39 -6.28
CA ASN A 178 -8.57 -26.83 -6.86
C ASN A 178 -7.38 -25.98 -6.39
N ILE A 179 -7.63 -24.76 -5.90
CA ILE A 179 -6.58 -23.87 -5.40
C ILE A 179 -6.02 -24.44 -4.09
N HIS A 180 -4.70 -24.59 -4.03
CA HIS A 180 -4.01 -25.10 -2.85
C HIS A 180 -4.36 -24.26 -1.59
N PRO A 181 -4.66 -24.87 -0.42
CA PRO A 181 -5.10 -24.14 0.79
C PRO A 181 -4.14 -23.02 1.25
N ASP A 182 -2.84 -23.21 1.04
CA ASP A 182 -1.84 -22.18 1.35
C ASP A 182 -1.92 -20.96 0.42
N MET A 183 -2.37 -21.16 -0.81
CA MET A 183 -2.59 -20.12 -1.82
C MET A 183 -4.01 -19.55 -1.77
N LEU A 184 -4.92 -20.17 -1.02
CA LEU A 184 -6.31 -19.71 -0.96
C LEU A 184 -6.50 -18.61 0.10
N PHE A 185 -6.82 -17.39 -0.31
CA PHE A 185 -7.19 -16.32 0.62
C PHE A 185 -8.71 -16.19 0.67
N THR A 186 -9.28 -16.14 1.88
CA THR A 186 -10.73 -15.94 2.05
C THR A 186 -10.98 -14.73 2.93
N PHE A 187 -12.04 -13.97 2.67
CA PHE A 187 -12.52 -12.93 3.58
C PHE A 187 -14.04 -12.78 3.49
N LYS A 188 -14.64 -12.22 4.54
CA LYS A 188 -16.07 -11.94 4.59
C LYS A 188 -16.31 -10.45 4.37
N ASP A 189 -17.21 -10.17 3.43
CA ASP A 189 -17.77 -8.87 3.12
C ASP A 189 -19.25 -8.81 3.57
N ILE A 190 -19.93 -7.68 3.33
CA ILE A 190 -21.35 -7.45 3.65
C ILE A 190 -22.24 -8.54 3.03
N LYS A 191 -21.95 -8.95 1.79
CA LYS A 191 -22.75 -9.97 1.08
C LYS A 191 -22.46 -11.39 1.54
N GLY A 192 -21.22 -11.69 1.94
CA GLY A 192 -20.83 -13.03 2.37
C GLY A 192 -19.32 -13.28 2.22
N LYS A 193 -18.94 -14.55 2.16
CA LYS A 193 -17.54 -14.97 2.15
C LYS A 193 -17.07 -15.25 0.72
N TYR A 194 -15.96 -14.65 0.35
CA TYR A 194 -15.31 -14.83 -0.94
C TYR A 194 -13.96 -15.50 -0.77
N ALA A 195 -13.54 -16.24 -1.79
CA ALA A 195 -12.23 -16.86 -1.85
C ALA A 195 -11.50 -16.50 -3.13
N PHE A 196 -10.19 -16.31 -3.01
CA PHE A 196 -9.34 -15.90 -4.12
C PHE A 196 -8.00 -16.62 -4.09
N ASN A 197 -7.36 -16.74 -5.26
CA ASN A 197 -5.94 -16.99 -5.32
C ASN A 197 -5.19 -15.80 -4.73
N ILE A 198 -4.41 -16.05 -3.67
CA ILE A 198 -3.74 -15.01 -2.90
C ILE A 198 -2.72 -14.20 -3.72
N VAL A 199 -2.09 -14.82 -4.71
CA VAL A 199 -1.06 -14.18 -5.54
C VAL A 199 -1.72 -13.16 -6.47
N GLU A 200 -2.81 -13.56 -7.13
CA GLU A 200 -3.54 -12.68 -8.04
C GLU A 200 -4.29 -11.58 -7.29
N PHE A 201 -4.93 -11.92 -6.17
CA PHE A 201 -5.62 -10.93 -5.36
C PHE A 201 -4.65 -9.90 -4.76
N GLU A 202 -3.45 -10.30 -4.32
CA GLU A 202 -2.43 -9.33 -3.90
C GLU A 202 -1.95 -8.45 -5.04
N TYR A 203 -1.78 -9.02 -6.24
CA TYR A 203 -1.41 -8.24 -7.41
C TYR A 203 -2.46 -7.16 -7.72
N PHE A 204 -3.75 -7.54 -7.68
CA PHE A 204 -4.86 -6.60 -7.83
C PHE A 204 -4.85 -5.51 -6.76
N VAL A 205 -4.76 -5.87 -5.48
CA VAL A 205 -4.72 -4.89 -4.36
C VAL A 205 -3.54 -3.94 -4.50
N ARG A 206 -2.36 -4.45 -4.90
CA ARG A 206 -1.17 -3.64 -5.13
C ARG A 206 -1.37 -2.66 -6.28
N LYS A 207 -1.96 -3.11 -7.39
CA LYS A 207 -2.25 -2.24 -8.54
C LYS A 207 -3.23 -1.12 -8.20
N CYS A 208 -4.29 -1.39 -7.44
CA CYS A 208 -5.17 -0.33 -6.95
C CYS A 208 -4.39 0.76 -6.20
N LEU A 209 -3.51 0.35 -5.27
CA LEU A 209 -2.70 1.30 -4.48
C LEU A 209 -1.71 2.09 -5.35
N ASP A 210 -1.08 1.45 -6.33
CA ASP A 210 -0.16 2.11 -7.27
C ASP A 210 -0.91 3.17 -8.12
N ASP A 211 -2.14 2.87 -8.52
CA ASP A 211 -3.02 3.75 -9.30
C ASP A 211 -3.77 4.79 -8.43
N LYS A 212 -3.47 4.86 -7.12
CA LYS A 212 -4.11 5.74 -6.12
C LYS A 212 -5.63 5.52 -5.97
N VAL A 213 -6.09 4.30 -6.22
CA VAL A 213 -7.47 3.84 -6.01
C VAL A 213 -7.54 3.00 -4.74
N GLU A 214 -8.59 3.19 -3.93
CA GLU A 214 -8.79 2.35 -2.74
C GLU A 214 -9.07 0.89 -3.15
N PRO A 215 -8.35 -0.10 -2.60
CA PRO A 215 -8.61 -1.50 -2.91
C PRO A 215 -10.03 -1.90 -2.51
N TYR A 216 -10.72 -2.61 -3.41
CA TYR A 216 -12.10 -3.03 -3.22
C TYR A 216 -12.28 -4.53 -3.48
N ASN A 217 -13.42 -5.09 -3.08
CA ASN A 217 -13.80 -6.45 -3.41
C ASN A 217 -14.27 -6.51 -4.88
N PRO A 218 -13.60 -7.24 -5.78
CA PRO A 218 -13.95 -7.27 -7.20
C PRO A 218 -15.41 -7.68 -7.49
N TYR A 219 -16.03 -8.49 -6.61
CA TYR A 219 -17.41 -8.95 -6.80
C TYR A 219 -18.48 -7.95 -6.33
N THR A 220 -18.16 -7.08 -5.37
CA THR A 220 -19.15 -6.20 -4.73
C THR A 220 -18.84 -4.72 -4.88
N ARG A 221 -17.60 -4.39 -5.26
CA ARG A 221 -17.03 -3.04 -5.31
C ARG A 221 -16.96 -2.35 -3.96
N GLU A 222 -17.18 -3.08 -2.86
CA GLU A 222 -17.03 -2.57 -1.50
C GLU A 222 -15.55 -2.40 -1.14
N ILE A 223 -15.21 -1.31 -0.47
CA ILE A 223 -13.83 -0.99 -0.08
C ILE A 223 -13.34 -2.02 0.95
N LEU A 224 -12.12 -2.51 0.74
CA LEU A 224 -11.49 -3.47 1.64
C LEU A 224 -10.99 -2.78 2.90
N ASP A 225 -11.40 -3.29 4.06
CA ASP A 225 -10.86 -2.83 5.35
C ASP A 225 -9.34 -3.09 5.43
N ASN A 226 -8.62 -2.14 6.05
CA ASN A 226 -7.20 -2.24 6.38
C ASN A 226 -6.85 -3.55 7.10
N LYS A 227 -7.78 -4.10 7.90
CA LYS A 227 -7.60 -5.40 8.55
C LYS A 227 -7.50 -6.56 7.54
N ILE A 228 -8.26 -6.53 6.45
CA ILE A 228 -8.23 -7.54 5.38
C ILE A 228 -6.90 -7.45 4.64
N ILE A 229 -6.49 -6.24 4.23
CA ILE A 229 -5.21 -5.98 3.55
C ILE A 229 -4.03 -6.40 4.44
N TRP A 230 -4.08 -6.09 5.74
CA TRP A 230 -3.06 -6.54 6.69
C TRP A 230 -2.97 -8.07 6.76
N ARG A 231 -4.12 -8.75 6.79
CA ARG A 231 -4.17 -10.23 6.86
C ARG A 231 -3.66 -10.88 5.58
N LEU A 232 -3.99 -10.33 4.42
CA LEU A 232 -3.45 -10.74 3.12
C LEU A 232 -1.92 -10.75 3.15
N ASN A 233 -1.32 -9.61 3.53
CA ASN A 233 0.12 -9.47 3.64
C ASN A 233 0.75 -10.41 4.68
N MET A 234 0.07 -10.63 5.81
CA MET A 234 0.54 -11.57 6.83
C MET A 234 0.51 -13.02 6.35
N LYS A 235 -0.50 -13.45 5.59
CA LYS A 235 -0.57 -14.79 5.02
C LYS A 235 0.55 -15.02 4.01
N ILE A 236 0.81 -14.06 3.13
CA ILE A 236 1.93 -14.10 2.17
C ILE A 236 3.27 -14.26 2.90
N LYS A 237 3.49 -13.46 3.94
CA LYS A 237 4.72 -13.52 4.74
C LYS A 237 4.87 -14.85 5.50
N TYR A 238 3.79 -15.38 6.04
CA TYR A 238 3.83 -16.62 6.83
C TYR A 238 4.06 -17.86 5.95
N ASN A 239 3.43 -17.90 4.77
CA ASN A 239 3.55 -19.01 3.83
C ASN A 239 4.72 -18.85 2.84
N ASN A 240 5.55 -17.80 2.98
CA ASN A 240 6.65 -17.47 2.04
C ASN A 240 6.21 -17.44 0.57
N ILE A 241 5.03 -16.90 0.31
CA ILE A 241 4.46 -16.86 -1.05
C ILE A 241 5.20 -15.81 -1.87
N ILE A 242 5.65 -16.21 -3.05
CA ILE A 242 6.30 -15.31 -4.01
C ILE A 242 5.22 -14.45 -4.67
N LYS A 243 5.36 -13.13 -4.55
CA LYS A 243 4.45 -12.18 -5.19
C LYS A 243 4.60 -12.20 -6.70
N LYS A 244 3.50 -11.98 -7.42
CA LYS A 244 3.52 -11.82 -8.88
C LYS A 244 4.36 -10.60 -9.24
N LYS A 245 5.33 -10.78 -10.12
CA LYS A 245 6.10 -9.66 -10.70
C LYS A 245 5.23 -8.96 -11.75
N GLU A 246 5.53 -7.70 -12.01
CA GLU A 246 4.92 -7.03 -13.17
C GLU A 246 5.23 -7.82 -14.44
N CYS A 247 4.30 -7.82 -15.39
CA CYS A 247 4.51 -8.45 -16.68
C CYS A 247 5.73 -7.80 -17.34
N VAL A 248 6.85 -8.52 -17.36
CA VAL A 248 8.01 -8.14 -18.16
C VAL A 248 7.75 -8.71 -19.54
N TRP A 249 7.71 -7.86 -20.56
CA TRP A 249 7.60 -8.36 -21.93
C TRP A 249 8.78 -9.27 -22.23
N THR A 250 8.48 -10.54 -22.49
CA THR A 250 9.46 -11.55 -22.88
C THR A 250 9.61 -11.63 -24.40
N THR A 251 8.61 -11.15 -25.15
CA THR A 251 8.61 -11.09 -26.61
C THR A 251 8.04 -9.76 -27.10
N ASP A 252 8.44 -9.35 -28.29
CA ASP A 252 7.88 -8.17 -28.99
C ASP A 252 6.36 -8.26 -29.15
N MET A 253 5.84 -9.46 -29.35
CA MET A 253 4.40 -9.69 -29.50
C MET A 253 3.63 -9.38 -28.21
N ASN A 254 4.21 -9.64 -27.04
CA ASN A 254 3.61 -9.24 -25.76
C ASN A 254 3.51 -7.72 -25.68
N ALA A 255 4.55 -7.00 -26.12
CA ALA A 255 4.57 -5.54 -26.15
C ALA A 255 3.52 -4.96 -27.11
N TYR A 256 3.41 -5.54 -28.31
CA TYR A 256 2.38 -5.15 -29.28
C TYR A 256 0.96 -5.45 -28.80
N THR A 257 0.77 -6.54 -28.04
CA THR A 257 -0.53 -6.90 -27.46
C THR A 257 -0.97 -5.86 -26.45
N ASP A 258 -0.10 -5.51 -25.50
CA ASP A 258 -0.41 -4.49 -24.50
C ASP A 258 -0.65 -3.11 -25.14
N LEU A 259 0.14 -2.74 -26.15
CA LEU A 259 -0.09 -1.50 -26.90
C LEU A 259 -1.44 -1.51 -27.62
N SER A 260 -1.82 -2.65 -28.21
CA SER A 260 -3.10 -2.76 -28.92
C SER A 260 -4.29 -2.63 -27.99
N ILE A 261 -4.20 -3.20 -26.78
CA ILE A 261 -5.22 -3.05 -25.74
C ILE A 261 -5.41 -1.57 -25.37
N GLU A 262 -4.32 -0.82 -25.19
CA GLU A 262 -4.41 0.60 -24.83
C GLU A 262 -4.93 1.48 -25.98
N ILE A 263 -4.65 1.11 -27.24
CA ILE A 263 -5.23 1.76 -28.42
C ILE A 263 -6.75 1.51 -28.50
N GLU A 264 -7.19 0.27 -28.27
CA GLU A 264 -8.61 -0.10 -28.26
C GLU A 264 -9.37 0.58 -27.11
N ARG A 265 -8.76 0.68 -25.93
CA ARG A 265 -9.32 1.42 -24.79
C ARG A 265 -9.65 2.89 -25.14
N ARG A 266 -8.98 3.47 -26.15
CA ARG A 266 -9.24 4.83 -26.65
C ARG A 266 -10.16 4.89 -27.87
N GLY A 267 -10.78 3.77 -28.24
CA GLY A 267 -11.80 3.69 -29.28
C GLY A 267 -11.26 3.42 -30.69
N PHE A 268 -10.00 3.02 -30.83
CA PHE A 268 -9.42 2.65 -32.12
C PHE A 268 -9.29 1.13 -32.22
N TYR A 269 -9.98 0.52 -33.20
CA TYR A 269 -9.80 -0.90 -33.46
C TYR A 269 -8.34 -1.21 -33.83
N ASN A 270 -7.78 -2.28 -33.27
CA ASN A 270 -6.40 -2.63 -33.51
C ASN A 270 -6.16 -4.14 -33.52
N ASN A 271 -5.08 -4.57 -34.17
CA ASN A 271 -4.60 -5.94 -34.10
C ASN A 271 -3.08 -5.95 -33.88
N PRO A 272 -2.56 -6.64 -32.84
CA PRO A 272 -1.13 -6.70 -32.56
C PRO A 272 -0.27 -7.20 -33.75
N GLU A 273 -0.82 -8.06 -34.62
CA GLU A 273 -0.11 -8.57 -35.80
C GLU A 273 0.18 -7.48 -36.83
N TRP A 274 -0.54 -6.34 -36.83
CA TRP A 274 -0.26 -5.22 -37.72
C TRP A 274 1.08 -4.57 -37.41
N PHE A 275 1.40 -4.41 -36.12
CA PHE A 275 2.72 -3.90 -35.70
C PHE A 275 3.86 -4.84 -36.08
N LYS A 276 3.63 -6.16 -35.95
CA LYS A 276 4.62 -7.17 -36.28
C LYS A 276 5.04 -7.15 -37.76
N LYS A 277 4.15 -6.71 -38.67
CA LYS A 277 4.45 -6.55 -40.09
C LYS A 277 5.24 -5.27 -40.41
N MET A 278 5.27 -4.30 -39.49
CA MET A 278 6.00 -3.06 -39.67
C MET A 278 7.49 -3.27 -39.38
N SER A 279 8.34 -2.75 -40.25
CA SER A 279 9.79 -2.77 -40.01
C SER A 279 10.18 -1.70 -38.98
N LYS A 280 11.38 -1.81 -38.40
CA LYS A 280 11.97 -0.76 -37.55
C LYS A 280 11.99 0.60 -38.26
N HIS A 281 12.22 0.61 -39.58
CA HIS A 281 12.20 1.83 -40.38
C HIS A 281 10.80 2.46 -40.45
N ASP A 282 9.76 1.65 -40.58
CA ASP A 282 8.37 2.12 -40.61
C ASP A 282 7.96 2.70 -39.25
N LEU A 283 8.37 2.07 -38.15
CA LEU A 283 8.14 2.59 -36.80
C LEU A 283 8.89 3.92 -36.56
N LEU A 284 10.13 4.05 -37.03
CA LEU A 284 10.87 5.32 -37.00
C LEU A 284 10.19 6.41 -37.84
N LYS A 285 9.64 6.05 -39.00
CA LYS A 285 8.86 6.96 -39.84
C LYS A 285 7.57 7.39 -39.14
N CYS A 286 6.88 6.48 -38.46
CA CYS A 286 5.72 6.77 -37.63
C CYS A 286 6.04 7.77 -36.51
N ILE A 287 7.16 7.59 -35.78
CA ILE A 287 7.59 8.53 -34.74
C ILE A 287 7.84 9.93 -35.33
N LYS A 288 8.51 10.01 -36.49
CA LYS A 288 8.75 11.29 -37.18
C LYS A 288 7.45 11.98 -37.59
N LEU A 289 6.52 11.24 -38.20
CA LEU A 289 5.22 11.77 -38.60
C LEU A 289 4.39 12.20 -37.40
N PHE A 290 4.42 11.45 -36.30
CA PHE A 290 3.71 11.82 -35.07
C PHE A 290 4.20 13.16 -34.51
N ARG A 291 5.53 13.38 -34.51
CA ARG A 291 6.13 14.65 -34.09
C ARG A 291 5.76 15.80 -35.03
N ASP A 292 5.68 15.52 -36.33
CA ASP A 292 5.25 16.50 -37.31
C ASP A 292 3.77 16.90 -37.13
N PHE A 293 2.90 15.91 -36.94
CA PHE A 293 1.46 16.14 -36.75
C PHE A 293 1.11 16.82 -35.43
N SER A 294 1.95 16.61 -34.41
CA SER A 294 1.73 17.13 -33.06
C SER A 294 2.57 18.37 -32.76
N CYS A 295 3.13 19.00 -33.79
CA CYS A 295 4.04 20.13 -33.70
C CYS A 295 3.56 21.30 -32.85
N ASN A 296 2.25 21.56 -32.88
CA ASN A 296 1.61 22.68 -32.21
C ASN A 296 1.14 22.35 -30.79
N ILE A 297 1.43 21.14 -30.30
CA ILE A 297 1.03 20.65 -28.98
C ILE A 297 2.30 20.41 -28.17
N ASP A 298 2.59 21.29 -27.20
CA ASP A 298 3.83 21.27 -26.43
C ASP A 298 4.01 19.94 -25.66
N GLU A 299 2.91 19.37 -25.16
CA GLU A 299 2.87 18.10 -24.44
C GLU A 299 3.33 16.91 -25.28
N SER A 300 3.23 17.00 -26.62
CA SER A 300 3.67 15.93 -27.53
C SER A 300 5.16 15.60 -27.36
N ASN A 301 5.95 16.60 -26.94
CA ASN A 301 7.36 16.43 -26.66
C ASN A 301 7.62 15.45 -25.50
N ASN A 302 6.65 15.11 -24.66
CA ASN A 302 6.89 14.19 -23.54
C ASN A 302 6.85 12.71 -23.92
N TYR A 303 6.53 12.39 -25.18
CA TYR A 303 6.32 11.04 -25.68
C TYR A 303 7.32 10.65 -26.78
N LEU A 304 7.60 9.35 -26.89
CA LEU A 304 8.49 8.77 -27.91
C LEU A 304 9.89 9.40 -27.93
N LYS A 305 10.45 9.70 -26.75
CA LYS A 305 11.80 10.27 -26.58
C LYS A 305 12.84 9.22 -26.22
N ASN A 306 12.48 8.34 -25.28
CA ASN A 306 13.41 7.40 -24.66
C ASN A 306 13.42 6.07 -25.39
N ILE A 307 13.88 6.06 -26.65
CA ILE A 307 13.94 4.85 -27.46
C ILE A 307 15.41 4.47 -27.68
N ASN A 308 15.83 3.33 -27.15
CA ASN A 308 17.16 2.77 -27.38
C ASN A 308 17.13 1.81 -28.57
N ASP A 309 18.24 1.69 -29.29
CA ASP A 309 18.32 0.84 -30.48
C ASP A 309 18.28 -0.66 -30.15
N GLU A 310 18.84 -1.07 -29.01
CA GLU A 310 18.88 -2.47 -28.55
C GLU A 310 17.53 -2.99 -28.07
N THR A 311 16.72 -2.13 -27.46
CA THR A 311 15.39 -2.43 -26.90
C THR A 311 14.27 -1.72 -27.66
N PHE A 312 14.50 -1.41 -28.94
CA PHE A 312 13.71 -0.49 -29.74
C PHE A 312 12.20 -0.75 -29.69
N ILE A 313 11.78 -2.01 -29.93
CA ILE A 313 10.35 -2.37 -29.98
C ILE A 313 9.70 -2.20 -28.61
N HIS A 314 10.37 -2.66 -27.55
CA HIS A 314 9.88 -2.51 -26.20
C HIS A 314 9.79 -1.02 -25.81
N ASP A 315 10.82 -0.23 -26.08
CA ASP A 315 10.79 1.20 -25.73
C ASP A 315 9.72 1.96 -26.54
N PHE A 316 9.56 1.63 -27.82
CA PHE A 316 8.50 2.17 -28.67
C PHE A 316 7.12 1.86 -28.10
N CYS A 317 6.84 0.59 -27.76
CA CYS A 317 5.55 0.19 -27.19
C CYS A 317 5.32 0.85 -25.83
N LYS A 318 6.34 0.93 -24.98
CA LYS A 318 6.26 1.53 -23.65
C LYS A 318 5.94 3.02 -23.70
N GLU A 319 6.64 3.77 -24.55
CA GLU A 319 6.39 5.20 -24.73
C GLU A 319 5.03 5.47 -25.39
N SER A 320 4.59 4.59 -26.29
CA SER A 320 3.27 4.68 -26.91
C SER A 320 2.16 4.39 -25.90
N ILE A 321 2.28 3.34 -25.08
CA ILE A 321 1.35 3.03 -23.99
C ILE A 321 1.28 4.19 -23.00
N LYS A 322 2.43 4.77 -22.63
CA LYS A 322 2.48 5.94 -21.76
C LYS A 322 1.63 7.08 -22.32
N MET A 323 1.77 7.38 -23.61
CA MET A 323 0.95 8.39 -24.30
C MET A 323 -0.54 8.05 -24.21
N PHE A 324 -0.94 6.82 -24.56
CA PHE A 324 -2.35 6.40 -24.48
C PHE A 324 -2.92 6.37 -23.05
N LYS A 325 -2.09 6.22 -22.00
CA LYS A 325 -2.56 6.27 -20.61
C LYS A 325 -2.67 7.69 -20.06
N GLU A 326 -1.71 8.55 -20.36
CA GLU A 326 -1.63 9.91 -19.83
C GLU A 326 -2.50 10.92 -20.59
N CYS A 327 -2.91 10.58 -21.82
CA CYS A 327 -3.73 11.44 -22.67
C CYS A 327 -5.14 11.63 -22.07
N ASN A 328 -5.45 12.79 -21.50
CA ASN A 328 -6.82 13.13 -21.10
C ASN A 328 -7.66 13.56 -22.32
N ASP A 329 -8.93 13.92 -22.12
CA ASP A 329 -9.83 14.35 -23.21
C ASP A 329 -9.23 15.52 -24.02
N ASP A 330 -8.57 16.48 -23.36
CA ASP A 330 -7.91 17.63 -23.99
C ASP A 330 -6.72 17.22 -24.89
N LEU A 331 -6.06 16.11 -24.58
CA LEU A 331 -4.90 15.61 -25.31
C LEU A 331 -5.26 14.52 -26.31
N TYR A 332 -6.54 14.13 -26.46
CA TYR A 332 -6.99 13.03 -27.32
C TYR A 332 -6.52 13.18 -28.78
N ILE A 333 -6.30 14.42 -29.21
CA ILE A 333 -5.70 14.74 -30.51
C ILE A 333 -4.32 14.11 -30.72
N LEU A 334 -3.53 13.87 -29.67
CA LEU A 334 -2.25 13.15 -29.76
C LEU A 334 -2.46 11.68 -30.14
N CYS A 335 -3.45 11.00 -29.53
CA CYS A 335 -3.83 9.65 -29.94
C CYS A 335 -4.28 9.63 -31.41
N CYS A 336 -5.08 10.61 -31.83
CA CYS A 336 -5.52 10.77 -33.22
C CYS A 336 -4.34 10.94 -34.19
N ASN A 337 -3.40 11.83 -33.88
CA ASN A 337 -2.20 12.06 -34.69
C ASN A 337 -1.31 10.82 -34.77
N TYR A 338 -1.18 10.07 -33.67
CA TYR A 338 -0.44 8.82 -33.65
C TYR A 338 -1.07 7.76 -34.56
N MET A 339 -2.40 7.60 -34.51
CA MET A 339 -3.11 6.67 -35.40
C MET A 339 -2.97 7.07 -36.87
N LYS A 340 -2.99 8.37 -37.19
CA LYS A 340 -2.70 8.88 -38.55
C LYS A 340 -1.28 8.54 -39.00
N SER A 341 -0.30 8.67 -38.12
CA SER A 341 1.10 8.30 -38.40
C SER A 341 1.26 6.82 -38.67
N LEU A 342 0.58 5.96 -37.92
CA LEU A 342 0.56 4.51 -38.15
C LEU A 342 -0.09 4.16 -39.50
N ALA A 343 -1.24 4.77 -39.81
CA ALA A 343 -1.92 4.57 -41.08
C ALA A 343 -1.05 4.96 -42.29
N LEU A 344 -0.23 6.00 -42.19
CA LEU A 344 0.71 6.38 -43.24
C LEU A 344 1.89 5.42 -43.42
N CYS A 345 2.14 4.57 -42.43
CA CYS A 345 3.28 3.64 -42.42
C CYS A 345 2.85 2.19 -42.60
N SER A 346 1.54 1.88 -42.61
CA SER A 346 1.02 0.52 -42.74
C SER A 346 -0.37 0.49 -43.36
N ASN A 347 -0.51 -0.31 -44.41
CA ASN A 347 -1.78 -0.52 -45.10
C ASN A 347 -2.85 -1.16 -44.21
N ASP A 348 -2.44 -2.00 -43.25
CA ASP A 348 -3.37 -2.62 -42.30
C ASP A 348 -4.00 -1.55 -41.39
N PHE A 349 -3.19 -0.61 -40.87
CA PHE A 349 -3.69 0.51 -40.09
C PHE A 349 -4.52 1.48 -40.93
N TYR A 350 -4.08 1.77 -42.16
CA TYR A 350 -4.82 2.66 -43.08
C TYR A 350 -6.23 2.15 -43.38
N SER A 351 -6.35 0.84 -43.65
CA SER A 351 -7.63 0.24 -44.04
C SER A 351 -8.64 0.15 -42.90
N ASN A 352 -8.19 0.35 -41.65
CA ASN A 352 -9.01 0.21 -40.44
C ASN A 352 -9.10 1.52 -39.64
N ILE A 353 -8.64 2.65 -40.19
CA ILE A 353 -8.79 3.94 -39.53
C ILE A 353 -10.25 4.39 -39.57
N PRO A 354 -10.81 4.96 -38.48
CA PRO A 354 -12.17 5.47 -38.52
C PRO A 354 -12.34 6.61 -39.55
N ASP A 355 -13.45 6.59 -40.30
CA ASP A 355 -13.73 7.59 -41.34
C ASP A 355 -13.66 9.03 -40.80
N TRP A 356 -14.17 9.26 -39.59
CA TRP A 356 -14.17 10.59 -38.94
C TRP A 356 -12.75 11.12 -38.70
N LEU A 357 -11.76 10.24 -38.49
CA LEU A 357 -10.38 10.62 -38.26
C LEU A 357 -9.68 10.98 -39.58
N SER A 358 -10.07 10.35 -40.69
CA SER A 358 -9.55 10.63 -42.03
C SER A 358 -9.93 12.03 -42.55
N THR A 359 -11.02 12.59 -42.05
CA THR A 359 -11.55 13.91 -42.43
C THR A 359 -11.07 15.06 -41.54
N TYR A 360 -10.39 14.77 -40.43
CA TYR A 360 -9.99 15.78 -39.46
C TYR A 360 -8.69 16.48 -39.87
N ASP A 361 -8.67 17.82 -39.80
CA ASP A 361 -7.50 18.63 -40.18
C ASP A 361 -6.29 18.32 -39.31
N THR A 362 -5.11 18.21 -39.92
CA THR A 362 -3.87 17.87 -39.20
C THR A 362 -2.85 18.96 -39.45
N SER A 363 -2.40 19.65 -38.40
CA SER A 363 -1.27 20.57 -38.51
C SER A 363 0.01 19.80 -38.85
N SER A 364 0.83 20.30 -39.78
CA SER A 364 2.11 19.71 -40.17
C SER A 364 3.13 20.83 -40.41
N TYR A 365 4.40 20.62 -40.05
CA TYR A 365 5.49 21.53 -40.44
C TYR A 365 5.83 21.41 -41.93
N ILE A 366 5.56 20.25 -42.54
CA ILE A 366 6.01 19.90 -43.89
C ILE A 366 4.97 20.27 -44.96
N SER A 367 3.69 20.46 -44.59
CA SER A 367 2.66 20.88 -45.55
C SER A 367 1.63 21.84 -44.95
N THR A 368 1.34 22.93 -45.68
CA THR A 368 0.18 23.82 -45.48
C THR A 368 -1.14 23.18 -45.92
N ILE A 369 -1.17 21.86 -46.08
CA ILE A 369 -2.31 21.10 -46.60
C ILE A 369 -3.17 20.67 -45.42
N SER A 370 -4.40 21.20 -45.34
CA SER A 370 -5.30 21.00 -44.21
C SER A 370 -5.81 19.56 -44.09
N ASN A 371 -6.01 18.85 -45.20
CA ASN A 371 -6.74 17.57 -45.19
C ASN A 371 -5.80 16.35 -45.32
N PHE A 372 -5.98 15.37 -44.42
CA PHE A 372 -5.20 14.11 -44.39
C PHE A 372 -5.30 13.31 -45.69
N THR A 373 -6.48 13.27 -46.32
CA THR A 373 -6.71 12.64 -47.64
C THR A 373 -5.92 13.31 -48.77
N SER A 374 -5.76 14.63 -48.74
CA SER A 374 -4.91 15.33 -49.73
C SER A 374 -3.42 15.06 -49.51
N PHE A 375 -2.97 14.93 -48.26
CA PHE A 375 -1.58 14.55 -47.95
C PHE A 375 -1.23 13.15 -48.48
N ILE A 376 -2.14 12.19 -48.30
CA ILE A 376 -2.06 10.84 -48.88
C ILE A 376 -1.96 10.91 -50.41
N SER A 377 -2.82 11.70 -51.06
CA SER A 377 -2.81 11.83 -52.53
C SER A 377 -1.49 12.43 -53.07
N THR A 378 -0.87 13.35 -52.34
CA THR A 378 0.44 13.92 -52.72
C THR A 378 1.61 12.97 -52.50
N LEU A 379 1.55 12.11 -51.47
CA LEU A 379 2.57 11.08 -51.24
C LEU A 379 2.48 9.97 -52.29
N ILE A 380 1.26 9.49 -52.59
CA ILE A 380 1.02 8.45 -53.61
C ILE A 380 1.39 8.94 -55.02
N ASN A 381 1.10 10.21 -55.36
CA ASN A 381 1.47 10.76 -56.66
C ASN A 381 2.98 11.01 -56.83
N ASN A 382 3.72 11.25 -55.74
CA ASN A 382 5.17 11.42 -55.82
C ASN A 382 5.91 10.09 -56.00
N ASP A 383 5.42 8.99 -55.43
CA ASP A 383 6.00 7.66 -55.64
C ASP A 383 5.73 7.12 -57.05
N ASN A 384 4.60 7.48 -57.68
CA ASN A 384 4.26 7.06 -59.03
C ASN A 384 4.99 7.84 -60.15
N ASN A 385 5.55 9.02 -59.88
CA ASN A 385 6.26 9.81 -60.90
C ASN A 385 7.69 9.30 -61.19
N ASN A 386 8.16 8.26 -60.49
CA ASN A 386 9.46 7.63 -60.75
C ASN A 386 9.38 6.25 -61.42
N LEU A 387 8.18 5.76 -61.77
CA LEU A 387 8.03 4.56 -62.59
C LEU A 387 6.94 4.74 -63.65
N ASN A 388 7.38 4.65 -64.91
CA ASN A 388 6.57 4.50 -66.13
C ASN A 388 6.12 5.77 -66.84
N ASN A 389 7.10 6.37 -67.51
CA ASN A 389 6.93 6.83 -68.88
C ASN A 389 6.61 5.61 -69.77
N THR A 390 5.34 5.40 -70.15
CA THR A 390 4.87 4.93 -71.49
C THR A 390 3.40 4.47 -71.48
N ASN A 391 2.61 5.18 -72.29
CA ASN A 391 1.44 4.77 -73.07
C ASN A 391 0.12 4.32 -72.39
N ASP A 392 -0.88 5.20 -72.56
CA ASP A 392 -2.20 4.94 -73.15
C ASP A 392 -2.96 3.66 -72.75
N ASN A 393 -4.03 3.82 -71.95
CA ASN A 393 -5.38 3.92 -72.52
C ASN A 393 -6.46 4.14 -71.45
N LEU A 394 -7.31 5.10 -71.78
CA LEU A 394 -8.58 5.46 -71.18
C LEU A 394 -9.59 4.30 -71.31
N MET A 395 -10.11 3.77 -70.20
CA MET A 395 -11.48 3.23 -70.13
C MET A 395 -12.03 3.30 -68.71
N VAL A 396 -13.01 4.18 -68.57
CA VAL A 396 -14.03 4.21 -67.52
C VAL A 396 -14.95 3.01 -67.73
N MET A 397 -15.10 2.13 -66.74
CA MET A 397 -16.34 1.37 -66.58
C MET A 397 -16.56 0.83 -65.16
N ASP A 398 -17.62 1.36 -64.57
CA ASP A 398 -18.68 0.73 -63.79
C ASP A 398 -18.46 -0.04 -62.47
N ARG A 399 -19.36 0.36 -61.57
CA ARG A 399 -19.67 -0.16 -60.24
C ARG A 399 -19.97 -1.66 -60.28
N VAL A 400 -19.26 -2.42 -59.45
CA VAL A 400 -19.70 -3.74 -58.99
C VAL A 400 -19.77 -3.71 -57.47
N GLN A 401 -20.98 -3.81 -56.93
CA GLN A 401 -21.21 -4.07 -55.51
C GLN A 401 -20.76 -5.50 -55.18
N PRO A 402 -20.00 -5.75 -54.09
CA PRO A 402 -19.82 -7.10 -53.58
C PRO A 402 -21.00 -7.46 -52.68
N THR A 403 -21.72 -8.49 -53.10
CA THR A 403 -22.69 -9.26 -52.31
C THR A 403 -22.07 -9.76 -51.00
N ALA A 404 -22.81 -9.58 -49.92
CA ALA A 404 -22.45 -10.04 -48.58
C ALA A 404 -22.32 -11.56 -48.53
N ASN A 405 -21.13 -12.06 -48.19
CA ASN A 405 -20.96 -13.39 -47.63
C ASN A 405 -20.57 -13.23 -46.16
N ILE A 406 -21.52 -13.55 -45.29
CA ILE A 406 -21.36 -13.64 -43.85
C ILE A 406 -20.46 -14.83 -43.56
N ILE A 407 -19.20 -14.56 -43.20
CA ILE A 407 -18.35 -15.53 -42.51
C ILE A 407 -18.27 -15.04 -41.07
N THR A 408 -19.01 -15.69 -40.19
CA THR A 408 -18.90 -15.54 -38.74
C THR A 408 -17.54 -16.09 -38.29
N PRO A 409 -16.62 -15.28 -37.73
CA PRO A 409 -15.50 -15.80 -36.97
C PRO A 409 -16.00 -16.14 -35.56
N SER A 410 -15.70 -17.34 -35.10
CA SER A 410 -15.97 -17.83 -33.75
C SER A 410 -15.31 -16.94 -32.70
N ASN A 411 -16.10 -16.06 -32.11
CA ASN A 411 -15.75 -15.20 -30.98
C ASN A 411 -15.46 -16.04 -29.72
N ASN A 412 -14.20 -16.09 -29.31
CA ASN A 412 -13.81 -16.41 -27.92
C ASN A 412 -12.97 -15.29 -27.27
N PHE A 413 -12.83 -14.13 -27.92
CA PHE A 413 -12.07 -13.00 -27.38
C PHE A 413 -12.91 -12.09 -26.46
N LEU A 414 -14.25 -12.18 -26.55
CA LEU A 414 -15.16 -11.31 -25.80
C LEU A 414 -15.27 -11.62 -24.30
N LEU A 415 -14.75 -12.77 -23.83
CA LEU A 415 -14.96 -13.20 -22.44
C LEU A 415 -14.11 -12.41 -21.43
N TYR A 416 -12.95 -11.90 -21.84
CA TYR A 416 -12.10 -11.05 -20.98
C TYR A 416 -12.73 -9.67 -20.70
N TYR A 417 -13.69 -9.24 -21.52
CA TYR A 417 -14.26 -7.89 -21.45
C TYR A 417 -15.44 -7.75 -20.48
N TYR A 418 -16.09 -8.86 -20.09
CA TYR A 418 -17.30 -8.81 -19.26
C TYR A 418 -17.05 -8.52 -17.78
N VAL A 419 -15.80 -8.61 -17.31
CA VAL A 419 -15.46 -8.45 -15.88
C VAL A 419 -15.27 -6.98 -15.47
N GLU A 420 -14.97 -6.06 -16.41
CA GLU A 420 -14.80 -4.64 -16.08
C GLU A 420 -16.12 -3.82 -16.20
N TYR A 421 -17.21 -4.35 -16.76
CA TYR A 421 -18.44 -3.58 -17.06
C TYR A 421 -19.79 -4.23 -16.65
N MET A 422 -19.84 -4.92 -15.51
CA MET A 422 -21.05 -5.00 -14.66
C MET A 422 -20.67 -4.69 -13.22
#